data_AF-A0A194S4K7-F1
#
_entry.id   AF-A0A194S4K7-F1
#
_cell.length_a   1.000
_cell.length_b   1.000
_cell.length_c   1.000
_cell.angle_alpha   90.00
_cell.angle_beta   90.00
_cell.angle_gamma   90.00
#
_symmetry.space_group_name_H-M   'P 1'
#
loop_
_entity.id
_entity.type
_entity.pdbx_description
1 polymer ?
#
loop_
_entity_poly.entity_id
_entity_poly.type
_entity_poly.pdbx_seq_one_letter_code
_entity_poly.pdbx_strand_id
1 'polypeptide(L)'
;RSYDDNSLMDKAIGINCLGGDAPMRRPAFPIVNCPDGMRLEVMFPSCWNGKDVDSANHFDHLAYPDDAGPCPEGFDTRIETLFYEVWYSTDPFKDMWNDAMNTSQPFVLSPGDPTGYALHGDFLNGWDPPFLQSAIDECTADSGVVHECV
;
A
#
# COMPACT_ATOMS: atom_id res chain seq x y z
N ARG A 1 -2.26 15.94 -6.68
CA ARG A 1 -1.03 15.51 -5.99
C ARG A 1 -0.01 15.15 -7.06
N SER A 2 1.28 15.47 -6.87
CA SER A 2 2.38 14.99 -7.74
C SER A 2 3.12 13.87 -7.03
N TYR A 3 3.76 12.98 -7.78
CA TYR A 3 4.58 11.89 -7.27
C TYR A 3 6.06 12.28 -7.31
N ASP A 4 6.78 12.06 -6.21
CA ASP A 4 8.24 12.21 -6.11
C ASP A 4 8.91 10.84 -5.95
N ASP A 5 9.72 10.45 -6.93
CA ASP A 5 10.44 9.17 -6.92
C ASP A 5 11.58 9.11 -5.88
N ASN A 6 11.88 10.21 -5.21
CA ASN A 6 12.82 10.22 -4.07
C ASN A 6 12.09 10.12 -2.72
N SER A 7 10.75 10.19 -2.70
CA SER A 7 9.95 10.10 -1.48
C SER A 7 9.57 8.66 -1.19
N LEU A 8 10.04 8.11 -0.07
CA LEU A 8 9.64 6.78 0.40
C LEU A 8 8.13 6.71 0.70
N MET A 9 7.53 7.81 1.17
CA MET A 9 6.09 7.90 1.36
C MET A 9 5.33 7.73 0.03
N ASP A 10 5.78 8.39 -1.04
CA ASP A 10 5.10 8.29 -2.32
C ASP A 10 5.28 6.89 -2.91
N LYS A 11 6.45 6.26 -2.72
CA LYS A 11 6.71 4.87 -3.08
C LYS A 11 5.88 3.86 -2.28
N ALA A 12 5.37 4.23 -1.11
CA ALA A 12 4.53 3.37 -0.28
C ALA A 12 3.12 3.14 -0.87
N ILE A 13 2.73 3.92 -1.88
CA ILE A 13 1.51 3.72 -2.66
C ILE A 13 1.89 3.13 -4.02
N GLY A 14 1.16 2.11 -4.46
CA GLY A 14 1.46 1.44 -5.72
C GLY A 14 0.26 0.81 -6.39
N ILE A 15 0.42 0.52 -7.67
CA ILE A 15 -0.55 -0.16 -8.51
C ILE A 15 0.17 -1.29 -9.24
N ASN A 16 -0.30 -2.52 -9.06
CA ASN A 16 0.21 -3.70 -9.74
C ASN A 16 -0.77 -4.12 -10.82
N CYS A 17 -0.25 -4.21 -12.05
CA CYS A 17 -0.96 -4.82 -13.17
C CYS A 17 -0.65 -6.31 -13.19
N LEU A 18 -1.66 -7.16 -12.96
CA LEU A 18 -1.50 -8.60 -12.82
C LEU A 18 -1.82 -9.34 -14.14
N GLY A 19 -1.19 -10.49 -14.36
CA GLY A 19 -1.47 -11.37 -15.51
C GLY A 19 -0.75 -11.02 -16.82
N GLY A 20 0.23 -10.11 -16.80
CA GLY A 20 1.09 -9.79 -17.94
C GLY A 20 2.46 -10.48 -17.91
N ASP A 21 3.27 -10.30 -18.96
CA ASP A 21 4.61 -10.91 -19.11
C ASP A 21 5.62 -10.52 -18.01
N ALA A 22 5.33 -9.46 -17.23
CA ALA A 22 6.02 -9.14 -15.99
C ALA A 22 5.07 -8.40 -15.03
N PRO A 23 5.10 -8.68 -13.71
CA PRO A 23 4.39 -7.88 -12.73
C PRO A 23 4.97 -6.47 -12.75
N MET A 24 4.11 -5.50 -12.97
CA MET A 24 4.52 -4.12 -13.17
C MET A 24 3.92 -3.25 -12.07
N ARG A 25 4.57 -3.26 -10.89
CA ARG A 25 4.30 -2.27 -9.85
C ARG A 25 4.67 -0.90 -10.39
N ARG A 26 3.70 0.02 -10.43
CA ARG A 26 3.89 1.40 -10.86
C ARG A 26 3.27 2.34 -9.85
N PRO A 27 3.77 3.59 -9.75
CA PRO A 27 3.14 4.59 -8.90
C PRO A 27 1.81 5.10 -9.46
N ALA A 28 1.54 4.88 -10.76
CA ALA A 28 0.38 5.40 -11.48
C ALA A 28 -0.39 4.29 -12.20
N PHE A 29 -1.62 4.60 -12.64
CA PHE A 29 -2.46 3.66 -13.38
C PHE A 29 -1.74 3.09 -14.62
N PRO A 30 -1.95 1.79 -14.91
CA PRO A 30 -1.37 1.16 -16.08
C PRO A 30 -2.02 1.70 -17.36
N ILE A 31 -1.20 1.87 -18.39
CA ILE A 31 -1.64 2.21 -19.76
C ILE A 31 -1.86 0.96 -20.63
N VAL A 32 -1.95 -0.20 -19.97
CA VAL A 32 -2.12 -1.51 -20.59
C VAL A 32 -3.20 -2.25 -19.81
N ASN A 33 -3.91 -3.15 -20.48
CA ASN A 33 -4.85 -4.03 -19.81
C ASN A 33 -4.14 -4.97 -18.84
N CYS A 34 -4.78 -5.28 -17.71
CA CYS A 34 -4.29 -6.20 -16.69
C CYS A 34 -5.19 -7.44 -16.66
N PRO A 35 -4.80 -8.56 -17.31
CA PRO A 35 -5.67 -9.72 -17.47
C PRO A 35 -6.19 -10.31 -16.16
N ASP A 36 -5.35 -10.32 -15.12
CA ASP A 36 -5.72 -10.84 -13.80
C ASP A 36 -6.18 -9.73 -12.83
N GLY A 37 -6.48 -8.55 -13.38
CA GLY A 37 -6.91 -7.39 -12.64
C GLY A 37 -5.78 -6.48 -12.16
N MET A 38 -6.19 -5.43 -11.48
CA MET A 38 -5.33 -4.38 -10.97
C MET A 38 -5.37 -4.38 -9.44
N ARG A 39 -4.21 -4.46 -8.79
CA ARG A 39 -4.08 -4.45 -7.34
C ARG A 39 -3.47 -3.14 -6.87
N LEU A 40 -4.28 -2.34 -6.20
CA LEU A 40 -3.87 -1.10 -5.55
C LEU A 40 -3.31 -1.44 -4.18
N GLU A 41 -2.27 -0.74 -3.77
CA GLU A 41 -1.50 -1.03 -2.58
C GLU A 41 -1.24 0.22 -1.76
N VAL A 42 -1.42 0.11 -0.45
CA VAL A 42 -1.02 1.13 0.53
C VAL A 42 -0.18 0.44 1.60
N MET A 43 1.05 0.88 1.75
CA MET A 43 1.90 0.53 2.88
C MET A 43 1.92 1.70 3.87
N PHE A 44 1.80 1.39 5.15
CA PHE A 44 1.93 2.36 6.24
C PHE A 44 3.41 2.48 6.66
N PRO A 45 3.82 3.60 7.27
CA PRO A 45 5.16 3.68 7.83
C PRO A 45 5.30 2.66 8.97
N SER A 46 6.44 1.96 9.02
CA SER A 46 6.69 0.87 9.98
C SER A 46 7.98 1.05 10.77
N CYS A 47 8.57 2.24 10.75
CA CYS A 47 9.75 2.58 11.52
C CYS A 47 9.39 3.66 12.54
N TRP A 48 9.48 3.33 13.82
CA TRP A 48 9.15 4.21 14.93
C TRP A 48 10.42 4.81 15.55
N ASN A 49 10.34 6.06 15.99
CA ASN A 49 11.46 6.77 16.60
C ASN A 49 11.84 6.26 18.01
N GLY A 50 11.13 5.25 18.53
CA GLY A 50 11.40 4.62 19.82
C GLY A 50 10.97 5.45 21.04
N LYS A 51 10.31 6.60 20.82
CA LYS A 51 10.08 7.59 21.88
C LYS A 51 8.66 8.14 21.89
N ASP A 52 8.19 8.69 20.78
CA ASP A 52 6.99 9.52 20.75
C ASP A 52 5.82 8.70 20.20
N VAL A 53 4.76 8.51 21.00
CA VAL A 53 3.54 7.83 20.53
C VAL A 53 2.71 8.67 19.56
N ASP A 54 3.00 9.97 19.49
CA ASP A 54 2.41 10.93 18.57
C ASP A 54 3.34 12.15 18.46
N SER A 55 3.24 12.90 17.36
CA SER A 55 3.97 14.15 17.13
C SER A 55 3.00 15.31 16.91
N ALA A 56 3.46 16.56 17.02
CA ALA A 56 2.58 17.73 16.88
C ALA A 56 1.89 17.83 15.50
N ASN A 57 2.46 17.20 14.48
CA ASN A 57 1.89 17.08 13.13
C ASN A 57 1.31 15.70 12.83
N HIS A 58 1.23 14.82 13.83
CA HIS A 58 0.76 13.43 13.72
C HIS A 58 1.48 12.58 12.67
N PHE A 59 2.70 12.96 12.29
CA PHE A 59 3.45 12.35 11.19
C PHE A 59 4.91 12.02 11.56
N ASP A 60 5.65 13.00 12.11
CA ASP A 60 7.11 12.91 12.31
C ASP A 60 7.59 11.82 13.30
N HIS A 61 6.69 11.17 14.04
CA HIS A 61 7.05 10.08 14.95
C HIS A 61 7.24 8.73 14.24
N LEU A 62 6.88 8.64 12.95
CA LEU A 62 7.06 7.46 12.11
C LEU A 62 7.82 7.79 10.83
N ALA A 63 8.48 6.77 10.28
CA ALA A 63 9.16 6.81 9.00
C ALA A 63 8.85 5.56 8.15
N TYR A 64 9.01 5.72 6.84
CA TYR A 64 8.93 4.61 5.89
C TYR A 64 10.30 3.94 5.75
N PRO A 65 10.39 2.60 5.80
CA PRO A 65 11.56 1.89 5.30
C PRO A 65 11.65 1.99 3.77
N ASP A 66 12.82 1.72 3.21
CA ASP A 66 12.99 1.52 1.77
C ASP A 66 12.58 0.07 1.42
N ASP A 67 11.36 -0.10 0.89
CA ASP A 67 10.70 -1.40 0.70
C ASP A 67 10.74 -2.28 1.99
N ALA A 68 11.23 -3.52 1.89
CA ALA A 68 11.46 -4.42 3.03
C ALA A 68 12.83 -4.19 3.70
N GLY A 69 13.52 -3.11 3.35
CA GLY A 69 14.83 -2.74 3.85
C GLY A 69 14.83 -2.26 5.31
N PRO A 70 16.00 -1.93 5.87
CA PRO A 70 16.13 -1.47 7.25
C PRO A 70 15.42 -0.13 7.48
N CYS A 71 15.16 0.15 8.77
CA CYS A 71 14.66 1.47 9.15
C CYS A 71 15.74 2.54 9.03
N PRO A 72 15.37 3.79 8.69
CA PRO A 72 16.31 4.89 8.61
C PRO A 72 16.85 5.27 10.00
N GLU A 73 18.02 5.90 10.03
CA GLU A 73 18.66 6.39 11.26
C GLU A 73 17.69 7.28 12.06
N GLY A 74 17.59 7.02 13.36
CA GLY A 74 16.66 7.73 14.26
C GLY A 74 15.25 7.14 14.32
N PHE A 75 14.94 6.12 13.51
CA PHE A 75 13.69 5.35 13.54
C PHE A 75 13.96 3.85 13.69
N ASP A 76 14.96 3.51 14.51
CA ASP A 76 15.53 2.16 14.58
C ASP A 76 14.57 1.08 15.14
N THR A 77 13.40 1.47 15.64
CA THR A 77 12.40 0.53 16.17
C THR A 77 11.43 0.13 15.07
N ARG A 78 11.58 -1.10 14.54
CA ARG A 78 10.60 -1.69 13.63
C ARG A 78 9.31 -1.98 14.40
N ILE A 79 8.18 -1.57 13.82
CA ILE A 79 6.84 -1.98 14.22
C ILE A 79 6.19 -2.78 13.09
N GLU A 80 5.00 -3.31 13.34
CA GLU A 80 4.25 -4.10 12.37
C GLU A 80 3.96 -3.27 11.13
N THR A 81 4.27 -3.81 9.95
CA THR A 81 3.90 -3.17 8.69
C THR A 81 2.44 -3.47 8.39
N LEU A 82 1.60 -2.44 8.43
CA LEU A 82 0.26 -2.52 7.85
C LEU A 82 0.37 -2.36 6.33
N PHE A 83 -0.13 -3.35 5.61
CA PHE A 83 -0.13 -3.38 4.15
C PHE A 83 -1.51 -3.76 3.65
N TYR A 84 -2.13 -2.84 2.89
CA TYR A 84 -3.45 -3.04 2.33
C TYR A 84 -3.36 -3.29 0.83
N GLU A 85 -4.06 -4.32 0.38
CA GLU A 85 -4.25 -4.62 -1.03
C GLU A 85 -5.73 -4.48 -1.41
N VAL A 86 -6.01 -3.72 -2.44
CA VAL A 86 -7.36 -3.54 -2.99
C VAL A 86 -7.38 -4.01 -4.43
N TRP A 87 -8.11 -5.08 -4.68
CA TRP A 87 -8.16 -5.74 -5.98
C TRP A 87 -9.35 -5.25 -6.80
N TYR A 88 -9.08 -4.86 -8.04
CA TYR A 88 -10.09 -4.48 -9.02
C TYR A 88 -10.01 -5.39 -10.24
N SER A 89 -11.12 -6.04 -10.59
CA SER A 89 -11.23 -6.79 -11.84
C SER A 89 -11.43 -5.80 -13.00
N THR A 90 -10.36 -5.53 -13.74
CA THR A 90 -10.34 -4.54 -14.82
C THR A 90 -10.43 -5.15 -16.22
N ASP A 91 -9.99 -6.40 -16.41
CA ASP A 91 -10.01 -7.10 -17.70
C ASP A 91 -11.40 -7.13 -18.37
N PRO A 92 -12.53 -7.34 -17.65
CA PRO A 92 -13.85 -7.33 -18.26
C PRO A 92 -14.23 -6.02 -18.96
N PHE A 93 -13.53 -4.93 -18.67
CA PHE A 93 -13.80 -3.60 -19.22
C PHE A 93 -12.84 -3.21 -20.36
N LYS A 94 -11.90 -4.08 -20.76
CA LYS A 94 -10.86 -3.73 -21.75
C LYS A 94 -11.41 -3.27 -23.10
N ASP A 95 -12.50 -3.87 -23.55
CA ASP A 95 -13.12 -3.54 -24.83
C ASP A 95 -13.89 -2.19 -24.80
N MET A 96 -14.11 -1.64 -23.60
CA MET A 96 -14.75 -0.33 -23.39
C MET A 96 -13.74 0.83 -23.31
N TRP A 97 -12.43 0.58 -23.38
CA TRP A 97 -11.42 1.64 -23.26
C TRP A 97 -11.58 2.72 -24.33
N ASN A 98 -11.99 2.34 -25.55
CA ASN A 98 -12.21 3.27 -26.65
C ASN A 98 -13.40 4.23 -26.44
N ASP A 99 -14.32 3.89 -25.52
CA ASP A 99 -15.47 4.73 -25.18
C ASP A 99 -15.15 5.74 -24.06
N ALA A 100 -14.00 5.60 -23.41
CA ALA A 100 -13.58 6.48 -22.31
C ALA A 100 -13.03 7.82 -22.83
N MET A 101 -13.06 8.84 -21.96
CA MET A 101 -12.45 10.15 -22.26
C MET A 101 -10.94 10.06 -22.51
N ASN A 102 -10.27 9.13 -21.82
CA ASN A 102 -8.88 8.76 -22.07
C ASN A 102 -8.84 7.30 -22.49
N THR A 103 -8.57 7.06 -23.78
CA THR A 103 -8.63 5.71 -24.36
C THR A 103 -7.39 4.86 -24.08
N SER A 104 -6.27 5.47 -23.68
CA SER A 104 -5.05 4.75 -23.31
C SER A 104 -5.03 4.31 -21.85
N GLN A 105 -5.81 4.98 -20.99
CA GLN A 105 -5.93 4.71 -19.56
C GLN A 105 -7.29 5.26 -19.10
N PRO A 106 -8.31 4.43 -18.88
CA PRO A 106 -9.68 4.92 -18.66
C PRO A 106 -10.06 5.08 -17.18
N PHE A 107 -9.20 4.66 -16.25
CA PHE A 107 -9.55 4.55 -14.83
C PHE A 107 -9.37 5.86 -14.07
N VAL A 108 -10.27 6.13 -13.13
CA VAL A 108 -10.22 7.30 -12.26
C VAL A 108 -10.66 6.86 -10.87
N LEU A 109 -9.92 7.24 -9.83
CA LEU A 109 -10.37 7.04 -8.46
C LEU A 109 -11.57 7.93 -8.15
N SER A 110 -12.44 7.53 -7.24
CA SER A 110 -13.66 8.28 -6.88
C SER A 110 -13.45 9.76 -6.51
N PRO A 111 -12.29 10.23 -5.97
CA PRO A 111 -12.02 11.65 -5.78
C PRO A 111 -11.78 12.44 -7.09
N GLY A 112 -11.85 11.79 -8.25
CA GLY A 112 -11.56 12.38 -9.55
C GLY A 112 -10.09 12.34 -9.93
N ASP A 113 -9.29 11.44 -9.32
CA ASP A 113 -7.87 11.30 -9.62
C ASP A 113 -7.62 10.30 -10.77
N PRO A 114 -7.17 10.76 -11.96
CA PRO A 114 -6.86 9.89 -13.09
C PRO A 114 -5.42 9.36 -13.06
N THR A 115 -4.63 9.71 -12.03
CA THR A 115 -3.22 9.29 -11.92
C THR A 115 -3.04 8.06 -11.05
N GLY A 116 -3.83 7.95 -9.97
CA GLY A 116 -3.71 6.88 -8.95
C GLY A 116 -3.00 7.32 -7.67
N TYR A 117 -2.45 8.54 -7.62
CA TYR A 117 -1.68 9.06 -6.47
C TYR A 117 -2.54 9.44 -5.25
N ALA A 118 -3.87 9.49 -5.39
CA ALA A 118 -4.79 9.87 -4.31
C ALA A 118 -5.22 8.72 -3.39
N LEU A 119 -4.67 7.52 -3.59
CA LEU A 119 -4.95 6.39 -2.71
C LEU A 119 -4.42 6.68 -1.29
N HIS A 120 -5.20 6.29 -0.29
CA HIS A 120 -4.82 6.31 1.12
C HIS A 120 -5.54 5.15 1.83
N GLY A 121 -5.12 4.87 3.05
CA GLY A 121 -5.76 3.90 3.93
C GLY A 121 -5.86 4.45 5.34
N ASP A 122 -6.90 4.04 6.04
CA ASP A 122 -7.09 4.30 7.46
C ASP A 122 -7.05 2.97 8.21
N PHE A 123 -6.42 2.98 9.38
CA PHE A 123 -6.40 1.83 10.27
C PHE A 123 -6.97 2.20 11.63
N LEU A 124 -7.83 1.33 12.14
CA LEU A 124 -8.41 1.41 13.47
C LEU A 124 -8.19 0.04 14.14
N ASN A 125 -7.42 0.02 15.22
CA ASN A 125 -7.18 -1.21 15.96
C ASN A 125 -8.38 -1.56 16.84
N GLY A 126 -8.96 -2.73 16.62
CA GLY A 126 -10.03 -3.31 17.45
C GLY A 126 -9.64 -4.62 18.15
N TRP A 127 -8.38 -5.04 18.06
CA TRP A 127 -7.90 -6.29 18.68
C TRP A 127 -7.73 -6.14 20.19
N ASP A 128 -7.87 -7.24 20.92
CA ASP A 128 -7.43 -7.32 22.31
C ASP A 128 -5.89 -7.18 22.36
N PRO A 129 -5.33 -6.19 23.10
CA PRO A 129 -3.89 -5.91 23.03
C PRO A 129 -2.99 -7.09 23.44
N PRO A 130 -3.27 -7.84 24.53
CA PRO A 130 -2.51 -9.05 24.86
C PRO A 130 -2.50 -10.09 23.73
N PHE A 131 -3.66 -10.33 23.12
CA PHE A 131 -3.74 -11.26 21.99
C PHE A 131 -2.92 -10.79 20.79
N LEU A 132 -3.04 -9.51 20.42
CA LEU A 132 -2.29 -8.94 19.29
C LEU A 132 -0.78 -9.01 19.53
N GLN A 133 -0.32 -8.71 20.75
CA GLN A 133 1.10 -8.79 21.10
C GLN A 133 1.62 -10.24 20.98
N SER A 134 0.87 -11.22 21.45
CA SER A 134 1.24 -12.64 21.31
C SER A 134 1.36 -13.05 19.84
N ALA A 135 0.44 -12.58 18.99
CA ALA A 135 0.52 -12.83 17.56
C ALA A 135 1.77 -12.18 16.95
N ILE A 136 2.07 -10.94 17.29
CA ILE A 136 3.28 -10.25 16.80
C ILE A 136 4.56 -11.02 17.16
N ASP A 137 4.64 -11.50 18.40
CA ASP A 137 5.86 -12.13 18.92
C ASP A 137 6.08 -13.55 18.40
N GLU A 138 4.99 -14.30 18.15
CA GLU A 138 5.06 -15.76 17.90
C GLU A 138 4.61 -16.19 16.50
N CYS A 139 3.84 -15.36 15.77
CA CYS A 139 3.23 -15.73 14.51
C CYS A 139 4.25 -15.75 13.36
N THR A 140 4.58 -16.95 12.89
CA THR A 140 5.45 -17.14 11.71
C THR A 140 4.68 -17.67 10.49
N ALA A 141 3.34 -17.59 10.50
CA ALA A 141 2.52 -18.08 9.40
C ALA A 141 2.58 -17.12 8.21
N ASP A 142 2.95 -17.63 7.03
CA ASP A 142 3.01 -16.86 5.78
C ASP A 142 1.62 -16.41 5.29
N SER A 143 0.54 -16.94 5.87
CA SER A 143 -0.84 -16.65 5.47
C SER A 143 -1.33 -15.27 5.90
N GLY A 144 -0.68 -14.65 6.90
CA GLY A 144 -1.19 -13.44 7.56
C GLY A 144 -2.50 -13.65 8.34
N VAL A 145 -2.93 -14.89 8.53
CA VAL A 145 -4.13 -15.24 9.29
C VAL A 145 -3.74 -15.40 10.75
N VAL A 146 -4.03 -14.39 11.55
CA VAL A 146 -3.63 -14.34 12.97
C VAL A 146 -4.15 -15.53 13.79
N HIS A 147 -5.29 -16.12 13.41
CA HIS A 147 -5.83 -17.33 14.07
C HIS A 147 -5.01 -18.61 13.83
N GLU A 148 -4.10 -18.62 12.87
CA GLU A 148 -3.18 -19.76 12.64
C GLU A 148 -1.97 -19.75 13.58
N CYS A 149 -1.83 -18.68 14.37
CA CYS A 149 -0.69 -18.42 15.25
C CYS A 149 -0.99 -18.60 16.74
N VAL A 150 -2.13 -19.21 17.08
CA VAL A 150 -2.63 -19.45 18.44
C VAL A 150 -3.19 -20.85 18.62
#